data_AF-A0A3G6SBI0-F1
#
_entry.id   AF-A0A3G6SBI0-F1
#
_cell.length_a   1.000
_cell.length_b   1.000
_cell.length_c   1.000
_cell.angle_alpha   90.00
_cell.angle_beta   90.00
_cell.angle_gamma   90.00
#
_symmetry.space_group_name_H-M   'P 1'
#
loop_
_entity.id
_entity.type
_entity.pdbx_description
1 polymer ?
#
loop_
_entity_poly.entity_id
_entity_poly.type
_entity_poly.pdbx_seq_one_letter_code
_entity_poly.pdbx_strand_id
1 'polypeptide(L)'
;MDKDIKNYIITYFKNLMTEDEKLALSYHMYTYKTSDSHEMRRKMIEKGSVSSDPEIAVFLKNGYDEFELNVAQRIVAESSEKIFFNTCPQCSRLARTPYAKQCRYCGYSWHNGVAKFKIDGAFQLTGRGFYLLGEIIEGEINPGQLIDLEALGLHKKIKIESIELGNKPANSGKLWNGIGLGTNELTEEDKQYIKQQSSLHPIINIITLP
;
A
#
# COMPACT_ATOMS: atom_id res chain seq x y z
N MET A 1 12.32 2.58 -16.71
CA MET A 1 11.47 2.11 -15.60
C MET A 1 12.18 0.93 -14.94
N ASP A 2 12.16 0.84 -13.61
CA ASP A 2 12.77 -0.29 -12.89
C ASP A 2 12.06 -1.62 -13.20
N LYS A 3 12.81 -2.73 -13.23
CA LYS A 3 12.28 -4.05 -13.60
C LYS A 3 11.23 -4.56 -12.62
N ASP A 4 11.40 -4.32 -11.32
CA ASP A 4 10.42 -4.75 -10.30
C ASP A 4 9.13 -3.93 -10.43
N ILE A 5 9.23 -2.63 -10.72
CA ILE A 5 8.08 -1.76 -10.98
C ILE A 5 7.31 -2.22 -12.22
N LYS A 6 8.02 -2.47 -13.34
CA LYS A 6 7.42 -2.98 -14.58
C LYS A 6 6.61 -4.26 -14.32
N ASN A 7 7.26 -5.24 -13.69
CA ASN A 7 6.65 -6.53 -13.40
C ASN A 7 5.44 -6.40 -12.46
N TYR A 8 5.52 -5.52 -11.46
CA TYR A 8 4.44 -5.26 -10.54
C TYR A 8 3.21 -4.67 -11.25
N ILE A 9 3.41 -3.70 -12.15
CA ILE A 9 2.32 -3.10 -12.94
C ILE A 9 1.66 -4.15 -13.83
N ILE A 10 2.44 -4.85 -14.67
CA ILE A 10 1.92 -5.86 -15.61
C ILE A 10 1.17 -6.98 -14.88
N THR A 11 1.67 -7.41 -13.72
CA THR A 11 1.08 -8.52 -12.97
C THR A 11 -0.23 -8.12 -12.27
N TYR A 12 -0.23 -6.99 -11.56
CA TYR A 12 -1.33 -6.65 -10.64
C TYR A 12 -2.32 -5.63 -11.18
N PHE A 13 -1.95 -4.87 -12.20
CA PHE A 13 -2.80 -3.87 -12.85
C PHE A 13 -3.17 -4.27 -14.28
N LYS A 14 -3.18 -5.58 -14.57
CA LYS A 14 -3.61 -6.14 -15.86
C LYS A 14 -5.00 -5.70 -16.31
N ASN A 15 -5.86 -5.29 -15.38
CA ASN A 15 -7.19 -4.76 -15.68
C ASN A 15 -7.14 -3.38 -16.37
N LEU A 16 -6.01 -2.67 -16.28
CA LEU A 16 -5.77 -1.39 -16.97
C LEU A 16 -5.15 -1.57 -18.37
N MET A 17 -4.86 -2.82 -18.76
CA MET A 17 -4.42 -3.15 -20.12
C MET A 17 -5.61 -3.10 -21.08
N THR A 18 -5.34 -2.75 -22.34
CA THR A 18 -6.31 -2.92 -23.43
C THR A 18 -6.55 -4.40 -23.71
N GLU A 19 -7.62 -4.74 -24.42
CA GLU A 19 -7.88 -6.14 -24.79
C GLU A 19 -6.76 -6.70 -25.68
N ASP A 20 -6.24 -5.91 -26.62
CA ASP A 20 -5.14 -6.33 -27.50
C ASP A 20 -3.85 -6.59 -26.70
N GLU A 21 -3.53 -5.75 -25.72
CA GLU A 21 -2.38 -5.96 -24.84
C GLU A 21 -2.54 -7.22 -23.99
N LYS A 22 -3.75 -7.50 -23.47
CA LYS A 22 -4.04 -8.74 -22.72
C LYS A 22 -3.88 -9.97 -23.61
N LEU A 23 -4.33 -9.88 -24.86
CA LEU A 23 -4.19 -10.94 -25.87
C LEU A 23 -2.71 -11.16 -26.22
N ALA A 24 -1.93 -10.09 -26.42
CA ALA A 24 -0.49 -10.17 -26.70
C ALA A 24 0.30 -10.80 -25.53
N LEU A 25 -0.01 -10.39 -24.30
CA LEU A 25 0.59 -10.97 -23.09
C LEU A 25 0.28 -12.47 -22.97
N SER A 26 -0.98 -12.84 -23.20
CA SER A 26 -1.42 -14.24 -23.18
C SER A 26 -0.75 -15.06 -24.29
N TYR A 27 -0.69 -14.51 -25.51
CA TYR A 27 -0.02 -15.14 -26.65
C TYR A 27 1.44 -15.47 -26.34
N HIS A 28 2.22 -14.53 -25.78
CA HIS A 28 3.61 -14.79 -25.41
C HIS A 28 3.72 -15.89 -24.35
N MET A 29 2.94 -15.78 -23.25
CA MET A 29 2.96 -16.75 -22.16
C MET A 29 2.65 -18.17 -22.62
N TYR A 30 1.67 -18.34 -23.51
CA TYR A 30 1.27 -19.66 -24.00
C TYR A 30 2.14 -20.16 -25.14
N THR A 31 2.69 -19.29 -25.99
CA THR A 31 3.68 -19.69 -27.01
C THR A 31 4.91 -20.31 -26.34
N TYR A 32 5.38 -19.72 -25.24
CA TYR A 32 6.45 -20.30 -24.44
C TYR A 32 6.05 -21.65 -23.82
N LYS A 33 4.88 -21.72 -23.16
CA LYS A 33 4.40 -22.92 -22.45
C LYS A 33 3.95 -24.08 -23.34
N THR A 34 3.60 -23.83 -24.60
CA THR A 34 3.09 -24.84 -25.55
C THR A 34 4.04 -25.12 -26.71
N SER A 35 5.25 -24.57 -26.65
CA SER A 35 6.32 -24.77 -27.64
C SER A 35 6.55 -26.26 -27.94
N ASP A 36 6.43 -27.12 -26.93
CA ASP A 36 6.65 -28.57 -27.05
C ASP A 36 5.39 -29.40 -27.37
N SER A 37 4.20 -28.81 -27.45
CA SER A 37 2.94 -29.55 -27.61
C SER A 37 1.91 -28.85 -28.51
N HIS A 38 1.86 -29.31 -29.76
CA HIS A 38 0.92 -28.84 -30.79
C HIS A 38 -0.56 -29.04 -30.43
N GLU A 39 -0.91 -30.10 -29.70
CA GLU A 39 -2.30 -30.39 -29.30
C GLU A 39 -2.79 -29.39 -28.24
N MET A 40 -1.96 -29.12 -27.23
CA MET A 40 -2.23 -28.12 -26.20
C MET A 40 -2.40 -26.72 -26.80
N ARG A 41 -1.56 -26.36 -27.79
CA ARG A 41 -1.67 -25.09 -28.51
C ARG A 41 -3.01 -24.95 -29.22
N ARG A 42 -3.46 -26.00 -29.93
CA ARG A 42 -4.76 -26.00 -30.65
C ARG A 42 -5.93 -25.80 -29.70
N LYS A 43 -5.98 -26.54 -28.59
CA LYS A 43 -7.01 -26.41 -27.55
C LYS A 43 -7.06 -25.01 -26.92
N MET A 44 -5.93 -24.31 -26.82
CA MET A 44 -5.89 -22.95 -26.26
C MET A 44 -6.36 -21.89 -27.25
N ILE A 45 -6.09 -22.07 -28.55
CA ILE A 45 -6.64 -21.22 -29.62
C ILE A 45 -8.17 -21.39 -29.70
N GLU A 46 -8.67 -22.63 -29.67
CA GLU A 46 -10.12 -22.93 -29.68
C GLU A 46 -10.86 -22.30 -28.48
N LYS A 47 -10.17 -22.16 -27.34
CA LYS A 47 -10.72 -21.51 -26.13
C LYS A 47 -10.56 -19.98 -26.11
N GLY A 48 -10.03 -19.38 -27.18
CA GLY A 48 -9.75 -17.94 -27.25
C GLY A 48 -8.68 -17.45 -26.27
N SER A 49 -7.90 -18.37 -25.68
CA SER A 49 -6.85 -18.04 -24.71
C SER A 49 -5.52 -17.63 -25.38
N VAL A 50 -5.40 -17.91 -26.68
CA VAL A 50 -4.28 -17.54 -27.53
C VAL A 50 -4.87 -16.97 -28.80
N SER A 51 -4.55 -15.70 -29.09
CA SER A 51 -4.95 -15.10 -30.37
C SER A 51 -4.15 -15.74 -31.52
N SER A 52 -4.83 -16.06 -32.61
CA SER A 52 -4.20 -16.42 -33.89
C SER A 52 -4.06 -15.20 -34.83
N ASP A 53 -4.39 -14.01 -34.33
CA ASP A 53 -4.45 -12.78 -35.12
C ASP A 53 -3.03 -12.26 -35.44
N PRO A 54 -2.69 -12.11 -36.74
CA PRO A 54 -1.43 -11.50 -37.16
C PRO A 54 -1.19 -10.09 -36.60
N GLU A 55 -2.25 -9.34 -36.25
CA GLU A 55 -2.13 -7.99 -35.69
C GLU A 55 -1.54 -8.01 -34.28
N ILE A 56 -1.76 -9.07 -33.50
CA ILE A 56 -1.17 -9.24 -32.16
C ILE A 56 0.35 -9.43 -32.22
N ALA A 57 0.87 -9.96 -33.34
CA ALA A 57 2.31 -10.06 -33.56
C ALA A 57 3.00 -8.69 -33.69
N VAL A 58 2.26 -7.65 -34.09
CA VAL A 58 2.78 -6.27 -34.20
C VAL A 58 3.18 -5.74 -32.83
N PHE A 59 2.40 -6.02 -31.78
CA PHE A 59 2.72 -5.62 -30.40
C PHE A 59 4.02 -6.23 -29.88
N LEU A 60 4.44 -7.38 -30.44
CA LEU A 60 5.63 -8.12 -30.04
C LEU A 60 6.81 -7.92 -31.00
N LYS A 61 6.68 -7.06 -32.01
CA LYS A 61 7.69 -6.88 -33.08
C LYS A 61 9.07 -6.49 -32.56
N ASN A 62 9.12 -5.64 -31.53
CA ASN A 62 10.37 -5.19 -30.92
C ASN A 62 10.82 -6.09 -29.74
N GLY A 63 10.16 -7.23 -29.56
CA GLY A 63 10.42 -8.15 -28.46
C GLY A 63 9.53 -7.92 -27.24
N TYR A 64 9.44 -8.97 -26.41
CA TYR A 64 8.52 -9.03 -25.29
C TYR A 64 8.89 -8.06 -24.15
N ASP A 65 10.18 -7.87 -23.89
CA ASP A 65 10.63 -6.93 -22.84
C ASP A 65 10.25 -5.48 -23.16
N GLU A 66 10.34 -5.08 -24.43
CA GLU A 66 9.95 -3.74 -24.88
C GLU A 66 8.44 -3.57 -24.87
N PHE A 67 7.69 -4.61 -25.25
CA PHE A 67 6.24 -4.66 -25.10
C PHE A 67 5.81 -4.40 -23.63
N GLU A 68 6.34 -5.17 -22.68
CA GLU A 68 5.99 -4.99 -21.26
C GLU A 68 6.34 -3.58 -20.75
N LEU A 69 7.47 -3.03 -21.21
CA LEU A 69 7.89 -1.67 -20.84
C LEU A 69 6.91 -0.63 -21.37
N ASN A 70 6.51 -0.73 -22.64
CA ASN A 70 5.60 0.21 -23.29
C ASN A 70 4.21 0.18 -22.64
N VAL A 71 3.69 -1.03 -22.36
CA VAL A 71 2.41 -1.20 -21.66
C VAL A 71 2.48 -0.60 -20.25
N ALA A 72 3.52 -0.90 -19.48
CA ALA A 72 3.67 -0.36 -18.14
C ALA A 72 3.78 1.17 -18.13
N GLN A 73 4.52 1.76 -19.09
CA GLN A 73 4.63 3.21 -19.24
C GLN A 73 3.29 3.85 -19.61
N ARG A 74 2.55 3.25 -20.56
CA ARG A 74 1.21 3.72 -20.95
C ARG A 74 0.27 3.72 -19.75
N ILE A 75 0.20 2.60 -19.01
CA ILE A 75 -0.65 2.47 -17.82
C ILE A 75 -0.31 3.56 -16.79
N VAL A 76 0.98 3.82 -16.56
CA VAL A 76 1.41 4.90 -15.65
C VAL A 76 1.01 6.28 -16.18
N ALA A 77 1.15 6.54 -17.47
CA ALA A 77 0.81 7.83 -18.06
C ALA A 77 -0.71 8.11 -18.08
N GLU A 78 -1.52 7.09 -18.35
CA GLU A 78 -2.97 7.23 -18.58
C GLU A 78 -3.83 6.92 -17.36
N SER A 79 -3.30 6.23 -16.35
CA SER A 79 -4.08 5.74 -15.20
C SER A 79 -3.29 5.78 -13.89
N SER A 80 -2.40 6.77 -13.74
CA SER A 80 -1.58 6.94 -12.53
C SER A 80 -2.37 6.93 -11.23
N GLU A 81 -3.59 7.49 -11.24
CA GLU A 81 -4.49 7.60 -10.09
C GLU A 81 -5.09 6.26 -9.64
N LYS A 82 -5.07 5.25 -10.52
CA LYS A 82 -5.55 3.89 -10.22
C LYS A 82 -4.43 2.96 -9.78
N ILE A 83 -3.18 3.40 -9.88
CA ILE A 83 -1.99 2.61 -9.54
C ILE A 83 -1.54 2.98 -8.14
N PHE A 84 -1.30 1.97 -7.32
CA PHE A 84 -0.69 2.15 -6.02
C PHE A 84 0.46 1.16 -5.81
N PHE A 85 1.54 1.65 -5.24
CA PHE A 85 2.70 0.85 -4.91
C PHE A 85 2.69 0.55 -3.42
N ASN A 86 2.51 -0.72 -3.09
CA ASN A 86 2.68 -1.17 -1.71
C ASN A 86 4.17 -1.22 -1.39
N THR A 87 4.65 -0.31 -0.56
CA THR A 87 6.05 -0.26 -0.12
C THR A 87 6.17 -0.68 1.34
N CYS A 88 7.30 -1.28 1.70
CA CYS A 88 7.59 -1.62 3.08
C CYS A 88 7.71 -0.32 3.90
N PRO A 89 6.98 -0.17 5.02
CA PRO A 89 7.07 1.04 5.84
C PRO A 89 8.44 1.20 6.53
N GLN A 90 9.18 0.11 6.73
CA GLN A 90 10.49 0.15 7.39
C GLN A 90 11.65 0.47 6.43
N CYS A 91 11.65 -0.08 5.21
CA CYS A 91 12.77 0.08 4.26
C CYS A 91 12.39 0.72 2.92
N SER A 92 11.14 1.13 2.76
CA SER A 92 10.58 1.81 1.57
C SER A 92 10.68 1.05 0.25
N ARG A 93 11.10 -0.22 0.26
CA ARG A 93 11.19 -1.07 -0.94
C ARG A 93 9.82 -1.59 -1.36
N LEU A 94 9.60 -1.75 -2.66
CA LEU A 94 8.37 -2.30 -3.24
C LEU A 94 8.09 -3.72 -2.72
N ALA A 95 6.90 -3.93 -2.18
CA ALA A 95 6.46 -5.21 -1.69
C ALA A 95 6.14 -6.17 -2.85
N ARG A 96 6.13 -7.48 -2.56
CA ARG A 96 5.96 -8.52 -3.61
C ARG A 96 4.61 -8.41 -4.33
N THR A 97 3.57 -8.03 -3.61
CA THR A 97 2.20 -7.88 -4.11
C THR A 97 1.56 -6.62 -3.52
N PRO A 98 0.47 -6.08 -4.12
CA PRO A 98 -0.29 -4.97 -3.56
C PRO A 98 -0.88 -5.23 -2.18
N TYR A 99 -1.06 -6.50 -1.82
CA TYR A 99 -1.66 -6.93 -0.56
C TYR A 99 -0.64 -7.53 0.41
N ALA A 100 0.64 -7.55 0.05
CA ALA A 100 1.67 -8.12 0.90
C ALA A 100 1.75 -7.35 2.22
N LYS A 101 1.73 -8.10 3.33
CA LYS A 101 1.88 -7.57 4.68
C LYS A 101 3.21 -7.97 5.33
N GLN A 102 4.16 -8.45 4.53
CA GLN A 102 5.50 -8.79 4.96
C GLN A 102 6.52 -8.38 3.90
N CYS A 103 7.62 -7.76 4.33
CA CYS A 103 8.70 -7.34 3.47
C CYS A 103 9.64 -8.50 3.17
N ARG A 104 9.85 -8.78 1.88
CA ARG A 104 10.81 -9.80 1.42
C ARG A 104 12.28 -9.38 1.60
N TYR A 105 12.55 -8.09 1.82
CA TYR A 105 13.92 -7.55 1.88
C TYR A 105 14.43 -7.42 3.32
N CYS A 106 13.64 -6.83 4.22
CA CYS A 106 14.02 -6.65 5.63
C CYS A 106 13.28 -7.57 6.59
N GLY A 107 12.32 -8.39 6.13
CA GLY A 107 11.55 -9.31 6.97
C GLY A 107 10.43 -8.67 7.79
N TYR A 108 10.32 -7.33 7.81
CA TYR A 108 9.28 -6.60 8.54
C TYR A 108 7.88 -7.10 8.21
N SER A 109 7.08 -7.38 9.23
CA SER A 109 5.70 -7.86 9.11
C SER A 109 4.74 -6.83 9.67
N TRP A 110 3.78 -6.40 8.85
CA TRP A 110 2.66 -5.54 9.21
C TRP A 110 1.31 -6.26 9.08
N HIS A 111 1.32 -7.59 9.23
CA HIS A 111 0.11 -8.41 9.22
C HIS A 111 -0.94 -7.95 10.22
N ASN A 112 -0.49 -7.43 11.36
CA ASN A 112 -1.35 -7.03 12.46
C ASN A 112 -1.91 -5.62 12.30
N GLY A 113 -1.61 -4.90 11.21
CA GLY A 113 -2.22 -3.61 10.91
C GLY A 113 -3.74 -3.72 10.76
N VAL A 114 -4.46 -3.10 11.69
CA VAL A 114 -5.93 -3.10 11.77
C VAL A 114 -6.55 -1.73 11.50
N ALA A 115 -5.79 -0.65 11.68
CA ALA A 115 -6.23 0.70 11.33
C ALA A 115 -5.05 1.62 10.98
N LYS A 116 -5.34 2.73 10.31
CA LYS A 116 -4.42 3.85 10.06
C LYS A 116 -4.95 5.10 10.71
N PHE A 117 -4.07 5.81 11.41
CA PHE A 117 -4.41 7.03 12.14
C PHE A 117 -3.50 8.15 11.67
N LYS A 118 -4.07 9.29 11.27
CA LYS A 118 -3.30 10.48 10.91
C LYS A 118 -3.24 11.40 12.12
N ILE A 119 -2.04 11.70 12.58
CA ILE A 119 -1.82 12.56 13.74
C ILE A 119 -1.93 14.03 13.29
N ASP A 120 -2.69 14.83 14.03
CA ASP A 120 -2.75 16.29 13.89
C ASP A 120 -1.99 17.01 15.02
N GLY A 121 -1.73 16.32 16.13
CA GLY A 121 -1.06 16.90 17.27
C GLY A 121 -0.87 15.91 18.41
N ALA A 122 -0.14 16.32 19.44
CA ALA A 122 0.01 15.53 20.66
C ALA A 122 0.07 16.43 21.89
N PHE A 123 -0.50 15.99 23.01
CA PHE A 123 -0.45 16.74 24.26
C PHE A 123 -0.49 15.83 25.49
N GLN A 124 0.00 16.34 26.61
CA GLN A 124 -0.15 15.71 27.92
C GLN A 124 -1.34 16.36 28.62
N LEU A 125 -2.29 15.56 29.11
CA LEU A 125 -3.38 16.05 29.94
C LEU A 125 -3.04 15.79 31.42
N THR A 126 -3.02 16.84 32.23
CA THR A 126 -2.67 16.74 33.66
C THR A 126 -3.61 15.78 34.39
N GLY A 127 -3.05 14.83 35.14
CA GLY A 127 -3.83 13.81 35.87
C GLY A 127 -4.45 12.72 34.99
N ARG A 128 -4.20 12.73 33.68
CA ARG A 128 -4.54 11.64 32.75
C ARG A 128 -3.27 11.21 32.00
N GLY A 129 -3.43 10.73 30.76
CA GLY A 129 -2.32 10.27 29.93
C GLY A 129 -1.81 11.31 28.93
N PHE A 130 -0.85 10.83 28.12
CA PHE A 130 -0.42 11.51 26.92
C PHE A 130 -1.33 11.10 25.77
N TYR A 131 -1.75 12.04 24.93
CA TYR A 131 -2.69 11.82 23.85
C TYR A 131 -2.11 12.22 22.50
N LEU A 132 -2.29 11.34 21.51
CA LEU A 132 -2.15 11.66 20.09
C LEU A 132 -3.52 12.06 19.55
N LEU A 133 -3.63 13.27 19.03
CA LEU A 133 -4.83 13.78 18.38
C LEU A 133 -4.78 13.54 16.89
N GLY A 134 -5.93 13.27 16.28
CA GLY A 134 -5.98 13.03 14.86
C GLY A 134 -7.30 12.44 14.36
N GLU A 135 -7.22 11.84 13.18
CA GLU A 135 -8.35 11.23 12.48
C GLU A 135 -8.03 9.79 12.06
N ILE A 136 -9.05 8.93 12.12
CA ILE A 136 -8.97 7.57 11.57
C ILE A 136 -9.09 7.69 10.05
N ILE A 137 -8.06 7.23 9.34
CA ILE A 137 -8.03 7.19 7.87
C ILE A 137 -8.63 5.89 7.36
N GLU A 138 -8.40 4.80 8.07
CA GLU A 138 -8.81 3.46 7.67
C GLU A 138 -8.95 2.56 8.90
N GLY A 139 -9.94 1.66 8.91
CA GLY A 139 -10.09 0.62 9.93
C GLY A 139 -10.79 1.07 11.22
N GLU A 140 -10.78 0.18 12.21
CA GLU A 140 -11.40 0.40 13.51
C GLU A 140 -10.35 0.39 14.63
N ILE A 141 -10.39 1.43 15.47
CA ILE A 141 -9.49 1.57 16.61
C ILE A 141 -10.22 1.25 17.91
N ASN A 142 -9.64 0.37 18.71
CA ASN A 142 -10.17 -0.06 20.00
C ASN A 142 -9.08 0.02 21.09
N PRO A 143 -9.44 0.31 22.36
CA PRO A 143 -8.51 0.20 23.48
C PRO A 143 -7.86 -1.20 23.52
N GLY A 144 -6.58 -1.26 23.91
CA GLY A 144 -5.79 -2.49 23.92
C GLY A 144 -5.02 -2.79 22.63
N GLN A 145 -5.37 -2.16 21.51
CA GLN A 145 -4.53 -2.18 20.32
C GLN A 145 -3.24 -1.37 20.55
N LEU A 146 -2.24 -1.58 19.71
CA LEU A 146 -0.96 -0.88 19.79
C LEU A 146 -0.85 0.16 18.67
N ILE A 147 -0.24 1.30 19.00
CA ILE A 147 0.19 2.33 18.07
C ILE A 147 1.63 2.02 17.67
N ASP A 148 1.88 1.85 16.37
CA ASP A 148 3.23 1.74 15.82
C ASP A 148 3.82 3.13 15.54
N LEU A 149 4.80 3.53 16.35
CA LEU A 149 5.44 4.84 16.27
C LEU A 149 6.66 4.86 15.35
N GLU A 150 6.94 3.77 14.61
CA GLU A 150 8.10 3.70 13.73
C GLU A 150 8.06 4.77 12.63
N ALA A 151 6.86 5.10 12.13
CA ALA A 151 6.66 6.19 11.18
C ALA A 151 6.96 7.59 11.76
N LEU A 152 7.01 7.72 13.09
CA LEU A 152 7.46 8.93 13.78
C LEU A 152 8.96 8.96 14.04
N GLY A 153 9.69 7.89 13.72
CA GLY A 153 11.11 7.74 14.07
C GLY A 153 11.36 7.15 15.47
N LEU A 154 10.31 6.65 16.14
CA LEU A 154 10.44 5.93 17.41
C LEU A 154 10.24 4.43 17.18
N HIS A 155 11.28 3.63 17.40
CA HIS A 155 11.22 2.17 17.28
C HIS A 155 10.51 1.51 18.47
N LYS A 156 9.26 1.92 18.74
CA LYS A 156 8.42 1.45 19.84
C LYS A 156 6.99 1.26 19.36
N LYS A 157 6.31 0.29 19.96
CA LYS A 157 4.88 0.03 19.82
C LYS A 157 4.25 0.22 21.18
N ILE A 158 3.28 1.12 21.29
CA ILE A 158 2.68 1.50 22.58
C ILE A 158 1.20 1.16 22.62
N LYS A 159 0.69 0.80 23.78
CA LYS A 159 -0.73 0.46 23.95
C LYS A 159 -1.63 1.69 23.99
N ILE A 160 -2.77 1.57 23.32
CA ILE A 160 -3.90 2.50 23.45
C ILE A 160 -4.64 2.15 24.74
N GLU A 161 -4.51 3.01 25.75
CA GLU A 161 -5.19 2.84 27.04
C GLU A 161 -6.58 3.47 27.04
N SER A 162 -6.78 4.54 26.27
CA SER A 162 -8.07 5.23 26.18
C SER A 162 -8.27 5.88 24.82
N ILE A 163 -9.54 6.07 24.47
CA ILE A 163 -9.96 6.80 23.26
C ILE A 163 -10.91 7.89 23.72
N GLU A 164 -10.60 9.13 23.37
CA GLU A 164 -11.38 10.32 23.72
C GLU A 164 -11.90 10.99 22.44
N LEU A 165 -13.16 11.42 22.44
CA LEU A 165 -13.73 12.18 21.32
C LEU A 165 -13.70 13.67 21.65
N GLY A 166 -13.04 14.45 20.80
CA GLY A 166 -12.93 15.90 20.94
C GLY A 166 -13.79 16.60 19.90
N ASN A 167 -14.77 17.37 20.37
CA ASN A 167 -15.49 18.33 19.53
C ASN A 167 -14.93 19.72 19.81
N LYS A 168 -14.18 20.29 18.87
CA LYS A 168 -13.79 21.70 18.95
C LYS A 168 -14.65 22.54 18.00
N PRO A 169 -15.40 23.54 18.48
CA PRO A 169 -15.93 24.56 17.60
C PRO A 169 -14.75 25.35 17.03
N ALA A 170 -14.49 25.23 15.72
CA ALA A 170 -13.46 26.05 15.10
C ALA A 170 -13.97 27.47 14.90
N ASN A 171 -13.12 28.46 15.16
CA ASN A 171 -13.37 29.87 14.83
C ASN A 171 -13.62 30.09 13.31
N SER A 172 -13.38 29.08 12.47
CA SER A 172 -13.56 29.08 11.01
C SER A 172 -14.80 28.32 10.51
N GLY A 173 -15.68 27.85 11.40
CA GLY A 173 -16.95 27.22 11.01
C GLY A 173 -16.87 25.75 10.60
N LYS A 174 -15.69 25.11 10.61
CA LYS A 174 -15.54 23.66 10.38
C LYS A 174 -15.34 22.94 11.72
N LEU A 175 -16.31 22.13 12.15
CA LEU A 175 -16.21 21.31 13.35
C LEU A 175 -14.97 20.40 13.24
N TRP A 176 -14.04 20.47 14.20
CA TRP A 176 -13.01 19.44 14.31
C TRP A 176 -13.58 18.31 15.17
N ASN A 177 -13.85 17.18 14.52
CA ASN A 177 -14.32 15.93 15.13
C ASN A 177 -13.10 15.00 15.26
N GLY A 178 -12.20 15.34 16.16
CA GLY A 178 -10.96 14.61 16.31
C GLY A 178 -11.03 13.53 17.37
N ILE A 179 -10.18 12.53 17.21
CA ILE A 179 -10.02 11.42 18.14
C ILE A 179 -8.69 11.60 18.88
N GLY A 180 -8.70 11.41 20.19
CA GLY A 180 -7.52 11.35 21.03
C GLY A 180 -7.20 9.91 21.43
N LEU A 181 -6.04 9.41 21.04
CA LEU A 181 -5.52 8.10 21.46
C LEU A 181 -4.60 8.29 22.66
N GLY A 182 -5.04 7.83 23.84
CA GLY A 182 -4.35 7.99 25.11
C GLY A 182 -3.41 6.82 25.42
N THR A 183 -2.24 7.13 25.98
CA THR A 183 -1.23 6.16 26.40
C THR A 183 -0.46 6.63 27.63
N ASN A 184 0.09 5.68 28.39
CA ASN A 184 0.95 5.91 29.55
C ASN A 184 2.35 5.29 29.38
N GLU A 185 2.66 4.68 28.23
CA GLU A 185 3.89 3.90 28.02
C GLU A 185 5.07 4.73 27.49
N LEU A 186 4.88 6.03 27.27
CA LEU A 186 5.91 6.93 26.73
C LEU A 186 6.74 7.57 27.86
N THR A 187 8.06 7.64 27.67
CA THR A 187 8.93 8.44 28.55
C THR A 187 8.76 9.93 28.28
N GLU A 188 9.26 10.80 29.16
CA GLU A 188 9.20 12.25 28.92
C GLU A 188 9.98 12.67 27.68
N GLU A 189 11.09 11.98 27.37
CA GLU A 189 11.86 12.20 26.13
C GLU A 189 11.03 11.83 24.90
N ASP A 190 10.36 10.67 24.91
CA ASP A 190 9.49 10.25 23.81
C ASP A 190 8.36 11.27 23.58
N LYS A 191 7.73 11.74 24.67
CA LYS A 191 6.63 12.72 24.63
C LYS A 191 7.07 14.04 24.02
N GLN A 192 8.24 14.54 24.39
CA GLN A 192 8.80 15.77 23.84
C GLN A 192 9.12 15.61 22.35
N TYR A 193 9.72 14.49 21.98
CA TYR A 193 10.04 14.18 20.58
C TYR A 193 8.78 14.14 19.70
N ILE A 194 7.74 13.42 20.14
CA ILE A 194 6.48 13.31 19.39
C ILE A 194 5.82 14.68 19.21
N LYS A 195 5.80 15.53 20.25
CA LYS A 195 5.24 16.88 20.16
C LYS A 195 5.92 17.74 19.08
N GLN A 196 7.22 17.55 18.86
CA GLN A 196 7.95 18.25 17.81
C GLN A 196 7.59 17.70 16.41
N GLN A 197 7.49 16.38 16.28
CA GLN A 197 7.22 15.69 15.01
C GLN A 197 5.75 15.75 14.57
N SER A 198 4.79 15.87 15.50
CA SER A 198 3.36 15.87 15.18
C SER A 198 2.93 17.01 14.25
N SER A 199 3.73 18.06 14.12
CA SER A 199 3.53 19.15 13.16
C SER A 199 3.58 18.71 11.69
N LEU A 200 4.16 17.54 11.41
CA LEU A 200 4.31 16.97 10.06
C LEU A 200 3.08 16.18 9.60
N HIS A 201 2.05 16.09 10.44
CA HIS A 201 0.82 15.33 10.20
C HIS A 201 1.01 13.87 9.72
N PRO A 202 1.89 13.08 10.37
CA PRO A 202 2.25 11.74 9.92
C PRO A 202 1.09 10.75 10.06
N ILE A 203 1.06 9.76 9.17
CA ILE A 203 0.15 8.62 9.25
C ILE A 203 0.88 7.46 9.93
N ILE A 204 0.29 6.95 11.02
CA ILE A 204 0.79 5.83 11.82
C ILE A 204 -0.14 4.62 11.67
N ASN A 205 0.40 3.43 11.88
CA ASN A 205 -0.37 2.19 11.88
C ASN A 205 -0.82 1.85 13.30
N ILE A 206 -2.05 1.36 13.41
CA ILE A 206 -2.57 0.71 14.60
C ILE A 206 -2.55 -0.79 14.35
N ILE A 207 -2.02 -1.54 15.29
CA ILE A 207 -1.85 -2.98 15.20
C ILE A 207 -2.52 -3.70 16.36
N THR A 208 -2.91 -4.96 16.17
CA THR A 208 -3.33 -5.83 17.29
C THR A 208 -2.12 -6.47 17.98
N LEU A 209 -2.26 -6.72 19.28
CA LEU A 209 -1.37 -7.63 20.00
C LEU A 209 -1.35 -8.99 19.28
N PRO A 210 -0.18 -9.62 19.13
CA PRO A 210 -0.08 -10.99 18.62
C PRO A 210 -0.75 -12.00 19.55
#